data_AF-A0A534CMC1-F1
#
_entry.id   AF-A0A534CMC1-F1
#
_cell.length_a   1.000
_cell.length_b   1.000
_cell.length_c   1.000
_cell.angle_alpha   90.00
_cell.angle_beta   90.00
_cell.angle_gamma   90.00
#
_symmetry.space_group_name_H-M   'P 1'
#
loop_
_entity.id
_entity.type
_entity.pdbx_description
1 polymer ?
#
loop_
_entity_poly.entity_id
_entity_poly.type
_entity_poly.pdbx_seq_one_letter_code
_entity_poly.pdbx_strand_id
1 'polypeptide(L)'
;MQLRACTELGAGQINPEFLRSQLEVTTRVCHSVADARADLARLRAIIVDAAREYGLAPIAASTHPFANATQQLPTEKEQFFALAREMQAAARRLMVCGMHVHVGIDDDDLRVDLMNQMSYFVPHLLALSCSSPFWEGELTGLMSFRLTLFSSLPRTGLPERFASYGELRRHLDMLIRTGLIENTGKMWWDVRPNPRYPTLEMRVMDCCTGIDDAVSLAALVVCLVRRLYHLRRANQSWRLYPNVLIAENRWRAMRYSFDEQLLDLARGELVPFSLLMDELIAAVRTDAEQLGCWREIEHLRTILARGTSAHRQIRTYEEARAAGASQREALQAVVDFLVRETASGLHAKTPGGTGQR
;
A
#
# COMPACT_ATOMS: atom_id res chain seq x y z
N MET A 1 25.30 -1.08 -10.79
CA MET A 1 26.10 -0.08 -10.06
C MET A 1 25.20 0.82 -9.20
N GLN A 2 24.14 1.41 -9.76
CA GLN A 2 23.18 2.32 -9.08
C GLN A 2 22.52 1.77 -7.78
N LEU A 3 22.17 0.48 -7.73
CA LEU A 3 21.46 -0.09 -6.57
C LEU A 3 22.35 -0.49 -5.38
N ARG A 4 23.63 -0.83 -5.62
CA ARG A 4 24.52 -1.31 -4.53
C ARG A 4 24.76 -0.22 -3.50
N ALA A 5 24.97 1.02 -3.95
CA ALA A 5 25.13 2.17 -3.07
C ALA A 5 23.91 2.36 -2.15
N CYS A 6 22.69 2.28 -2.69
CA CYS A 6 21.47 2.38 -1.89
C CYS A 6 21.32 1.22 -0.89
N THR A 7 21.63 -0.02 -1.30
CA THR A 7 21.52 -1.19 -0.41
C THR A 7 22.54 -1.13 0.74
N GLU A 8 23.76 -0.69 0.47
CA GLU A 8 24.81 -0.50 1.48
C GLU A 8 24.45 0.64 2.45
N LEU A 9 24.07 1.81 1.94
CA LEU A 9 23.63 2.95 2.75
C LEU A 9 22.34 2.67 3.54
N GLY A 10 21.46 1.86 2.96
CA GLY A 10 20.22 1.40 3.59
C GLY A 10 20.39 0.27 4.60
N ALA A 11 21.62 -0.21 4.84
CA ALA A 11 21.89 -1.34 5.76
C ALA A 11 21.00 -2.58 5.49
N GLY A 12 20.75 -2.90 4.22
CA GLY A 12 19.93 -4.06 3.80
C GLY A 12 18.41 -3.82 3.79
N GLN A 13 17.95 -2.61 4.13
CA GLN A 13 16.53 -2.23 4.10
C GLN A 13 16.04 -1.73 2.73
N ILE A 14 16.96 -1.55 1.78
CA ILE A 14 16.66 -1.14 0.40
C ILE A 14 17.12 -2.27 -0.53
N ASN A 15 16.15 -2.90 -1.20
CA ASN A 15 16.38 -4.08 -2.02
C ASN A 15 15.86 -3.88 -3.45
N PRO A 16 16.47 -4.53 -4.46
CA PRO A 16 15.87 -4.61 -5.79
C PRO A 16 14.63 -5.48 -5.76
N GLU A 17 13.60 -5.02 -6.46
CA GLU A 17 12.34 -5.73 -6.68
C GLU A 17 12.31 -6.42 -8.06
N PHE A 18 11.15 -6.90 -8.49
CA PHE A 18 10.93 -7.66 -9.74
C PHE A 18 11.57 -7.01 -10.99
N LEU A 19 11.41 -5.70 -11.17
CA LEU A 19 12.04 -4.94 -12.26
C LEU A 19 13.20 -4.09 -11.74
N ARG A 20 14.19 -3.82 -12.60
CA ARG A 20 15.36 -2.99 -12.24
C ARG A 20 14.99 -1.55 -11.85
N SER A 21 13.86 -1.06 -12.34
CA SER A 21 13.31 0.26 -12.05
C SER A 21 12.53 0.32 -10.72
N GLN A 22 12.43 -0.80 -10.00
CA GLN A 22 11.69 -0.90 -8.75
C GLN A 22 12.61 -1.18 -7.56
N LEU A 23 12.36 -0.44 -6.48
CA LEU A 23 13.03 -0.59 -5.19
C LEU A 23 11.99 -1.00 -4.14
N GLU A 24 12.32 -2.01 -3.36
CA GLU A 24 11.61 -2.34 -2.13
C GLU A 24 12.31 -1.65 -0.95
N VAL A 25 11.52 -0.94 -0.14
CA VAL A 25 12.00 -0.25 1.06
C VAL A 25 11.27 -0.84 2.26
N THR A 26 12.04 -1.41 3.19
CA THR A 26 11.50 -2.11 4.35
C THR A 26 12.02 -1.45 5.61
N THR A 27 11.15 -0.84 6.40
CA THR A 27 11.55 -0.31 7.71
C THR A 27 12.07 -1.44 8.60
N ARG A 28 12.81 -1.08 9.65
CA ARG A 28 13.06 -2.02 10.74
C ARG A 28 11.72 -2.37 11.42
N VAL A 29 11.78 -3.36 12.31
CA VAL A 29 10.67 -3.56 13.26
C VAL A 29 10.62 -2.31 14.14
N CYS A 30 9.53 -1.55 14.00
CA CYS A 30 9.30 -0.30 14.71
C CYS A 30 8.39 -0.55 15.92
N HIS A 31 8.64 0.15 17.03
CA HIS A 31 7.83 0.05 18.25
C HIS A 31 6.82 1.19 18.39
N SER A 32 6.90 2.20 17.52
CA SER A 32 5.94 3.29 17.40
C SER A 32 5.74 3.72 15.95
N VAL A 33 4.64 4.42 15.67
CA VAL A 33 4.39 5.04 14.37
C VAL A 33 5.41 6.13 14.06
N ALA A 34 5.90 6.84 15.10
CA ALA A 34 6.96 7.83 14.97
C ALA A 34 8.29 7.20 14.50
N ASP A 35 8.64 6.02 15.04
CA ASP A 35 9.83 5.26 14.59
C ASP A 35 9.68 4.86 13.12
N ALA A 36 8.50 4.36 12.72
CA ALA A 36 8.22 3.99 11.34
C ALA A 36 8.34 5.18 10.39
N ARG A 37 7.82 6.35 10.79
CA ARG A 37 7.98 7.59 10.05
C ARG A 37 9.44 7.99 9.90
N ALA A 38 10.20 8.00 10.99
CA ALA A 38 11.60 8.41 10.98
C ALA A 38 12.45 7.48 10.11
N ASP A 39 12.25 6.16 10.22
CA ASP A 39 13.00 5.18 9.44
C ASP A 39 12.63 5.25 7.96
N LEU A 40 11.35 5.37 7.61
CA LEU A 40 10.90 5.53 6.23
C LEU A 40 11.44 6.83 5.60
N ALA A 41 11.44 7.94 6.36
CA ALA A 41 11.96 9.22 5.90
C ALA A 41 13.45 9.14 5.58
N ARG A 42 14.24 8.51 6.48
CA ARG A 42 15.66 8.26 6.28
C ARG A 42 15.92 7.42 5.04
N LEU A 43 15.21 6.29 4.88
CA LEU A 43 15.40 5.39 3.73
C LEU A 43 15.06 6.08 2.41
N ARG A 44 13.96 6.83 2.37
CA ARG A 44 13.55 7.57 1.18
C ARG A 44 14.52 8.70 0.86
N ALA A 45 15.09 9.39 1.86
CA ALA A 45 16.14 10.39 1.66
C ALA A 45 17.39 9.77 1.02
N ILE A 46 17.87 8.63 1.53
CA ILE A 46 19.00 7.89 0.94
C ILE A 46 18.75 7.60 -0.54
N ILE A 47 17.54 7.15 -0.91
CA ILE A 47 17.20 6.84 -2.31
C ILE A 47 17.18 8.10 -3.17
N VAL A 48 16.57 9.19 -2.67
CA VAL A 48 16.51 10.46 -3.39
C VAL A 48 17.90 11.03 -3.64
N ASP A 49 18.76 11.03 -2.61
CA ASP A 49 20.11 11.56 -2.70
C ASP A 49 20.99 10.71 -3.63
N ALA A 50 20.97 9.38 -3.46
CA ALA A 50 21.73 8.47 -4.31
C ALA A 50 21.25 8.51 -5.78
N ALA A 51 19.94 8.61 -6.04
CA ALA A 51 19.43 8.72 -7.40
C ALA A 51 19.91 10.00 -8.09
N ARG A 52 19.99 11.11 -7.34
CA ARG A 52 20.44 12.41 -7.86
C ARG A 52 21.88 12.38 -8.37
N GLU A 53 22.77 11.62 -7.73
CA GLU A 53 24.17 11.45 -8.17
C GLU A 53 24.28 10.85 -9.58
N TYR A 54 23.25 10.12 -10.03
CA TYR A 54 23.18 9.51 -11.35
C TYR A 54 22.27 10.25 -12.33
N GLY A 55 21.79 11.45 -11.98
CA GLY A 55 20.82 12.19 -12.80
C GLY A 55 19.44 11.52 -12.88
N LEU A 56 19.09 10.70 -11.88
CA LEU A 56 17.81 10.01 -11.77
C LEU A 56 16.97 10.61 -10.64
N ALA A 57 15.67 10.33 -10.64
CA ALA A 57 14.77 10.69 -9.56
C ALA A 57 13.78 9.54 -9.28
N PRO A 58 13.59 9.15 -8.01
CA PRO A 58 12.59 8.16 -7.65
C PRO A 58 11.19 8.77 -7.64
N ILE A 59 10.19 7.95 -7.94
CA ILE A 59 8.78 8.27 -7.68
C ILE A 59 8.17 7.20 -6.77
N ALA A 60 7.34 7.63 -5.83
CA ALA A 60 6.49 6.76 -5.06
C ALA A 60 5.06 6.83 -5.59
N ALA A 61 4.71 5.88 -6.43
CA ALA A 61 3.38 5.69 -6.98
C ALA A 61 3.20 4.23 -7.38
N SER A 62 1.96 3.77 -7.43
CA SER A 62 1.65 2.39 -7.76
C SER A 62 1.87 2.05 -9.23
N THR A 63 1.80 3.02 -10.13
CA THR A 63 2.14 2.88 -11.55
C THR A 63 2.95 4.10 -12.01
N HIS A 64 3.82 3.90 -12.99
CA HIS A 64 4.43 5.02 -13.70
C HIS A 64 3.43 5.53 -14.76
N PRO A 65 3.19 6.86 -14.88
CA PRO A 65 2.11 7.37 -15.74
C PRO A 65 2.18 6.96 -17.21
N PHE A 66 3.39 6.88 -17.78
CA PHE A 66 3.58 6.60 -19.21
C PHE A 66 4.69 5.61 -19.56
N ALA A 67 5.24 4.89 -18.59
CA ALA A 67 6.30 3.92 -18.91
C ALA A 67 5.68 2.72 -19.62
N ASN A 68 6.40 2.19 -20.60
CA ASN A 68 5.99 0.97 -21.30
C ASN A 68 6.48 -0.25 -20.52
N ALA A 69 5.54 -1.11 -20.09
CA ALA A 69 5.86 -2.26 -19.25
C ALA A 69 6.72 -3.30 -20.00
N THR A 70 6.49 -3.47 -21.31
CA THR A 70 7.20 -4.46 -22.14
C THR A 70 8.65 -4.10 -22.43
N GLN A 71 9.01 -2.83 -22.23
CA GLN A 71 10.37 -2.32 -22.40
C GLN A 71 11.19 -2.37 -21.10
N GLN A 72 10.60 -2.82 -19.99
CA GLN A 72 11.29 -2.89 -18.70
C GLN A 72 12.12 -4.16 -18.58
N LEU A 73 13.33 -4.02 -18.02
CA LEU A 73 14.23 -5.14 -17.79
C LEU A 73 13.94 -5.79 -16.42
N PRO A 74 13.74 -7.12 -16.37
CA PRO A 74 13.69 -7.85 -15.11
C PRO A 74 14.99 -7.69 -14.33
N THR A 75 14.87 -7.74 -13.00
CA THR A 75 16.01 -7.89 -12.12
C THR A 75 16.61 -9.29 -12.31
N GLU A 76 17.94 -9.37 -12.39
CA GLU A 76 18.68 -10.63 -12.59
C GLU A 76 18.70 -11.48 -11.30
N LYS A 77 17.54 -12.02 -10.91
CA LYS A 77 17.39 -13.01 -9.84
C LYS A 77 16.60 -14.20 -10.35
N GLU A 78 17.06 -15.41 -10.04
CA GLU A 78 16.47 -16.68 -10.52
C GLU A 78 14.98 -16.81 -10.21
N GLN A 79 14.57 -16.43 -9.00
CA GLN A 79 13.17 -16.44 -8.55
C GLN A 79 12.25 -15.56 -9.41
N PHE A 80 12.75 -14.44 -9.97
CA PHE A 80 11.97 -13.56 -10.82
C PHE A 80 11.83 -14.11 -12.24
N PHE A 81 12.87 -14.76 -12.77
CA PHE A 81 12.77 -15.49 -14.04
C PHE A 81 11.81 -16.68 -13.94
N ALA A 82 11.81 -17.40 -12.82
CA ALA A 82 10.86 -18.48 -12.56
C ALA A 82 9.42 -17.95 -12.56
N LEU A 83 9.15 -16.84 -11.85
CA LEU A 83 7.83 -16.20 -11.83
C LEU A 83 7.39 -15.73 -13.23
N ALA A 84 8.30 -15.12 -14.00
CA ALA A 84 8.00 -14.68 -15.36
C ALA A 84 7.66 -15.84 -16.30
N ARG A 85 8.33 -16.99 -16.15
CA ARG A 85 8.02 -18.22 -16.89
C ARG A 85 6.69 -18.84 -16.48
N GLU A 86 6.35 -18.82 -15.19
CA GLU A 86 5.09 -19.37 -14.68
C GLU A 86 3.89 -18.52 -15.11
N MET A 87 4.00 -17.19 -14.95
CA MET A 87 2.87 -16.25 -15.11
C MET A 87 2.78 -15.61 -16.51
N GLN A 88 3.79 -15.79 -17.36
CA GLN A 88 3.79 -15.38 -18.76
C GLN A 88 3.36 -13.92 -18.97
N ALA A 89 2.33 -13.67 -19.78
CA ALA A 89 1.86 -12.33 -20.14
C ALA A 89 1.44 -11.51 -18.91
N ALA A 90 0.94 -12.15 -17.85
CA ALA A 90 0.56 -11.46 -16.63
C ALA A 90 1.80 -10.89 -15.90
N ALA A 91 2.89 -11.66 -15.81
CA ALA A 91 4.13 -11.18 -15.19
C ALA A 91 4.78 -10.01 -15.95
N ARG A 92 4.69 -9.98 -17.29
CA ARG A 92 5.26 -8.89 -18.10
C ARG A 92 4.63 -7.52 -17.83
N ARG A 93 3.48 -7.47 -17.17
CA ARG A 93 2.76 -6.25 -16.81
C ARG A 93 2.96 -5.83 -15.35
N LEU A 94 3.77 -6.56 -14.55
CA LEU A 94 3.99 -6.30 -13.12
C LEU A 94 4.97 -5.14 -12.87
N MET A 95 4.81 -4.03 -13.60
CA MET A 95 5.44 -2.74 -13.31
C MET A 95 4.57 -1.95 -12.33
N VAL A 96 4.27 -2.58 -11.19
CA VAL A 96 3.41 -2.01 -10.14
C VAL A 96 4.10 -2.03 -8.78
N CYS A 97 3.93 -0.96 -8.01
CA CYS A 97 4.48 -0.84 -6.67
C CYS A 97 3.33 -0.84 -5.65
N GLY A 98 3.52 -1.37 -4.45
CA GLY A 98 2.50 -1.35 -3.40
C GLY A 98 3.07 -0.86 -2.08
N MET A 99 2.19 -0.53 -1.14
CA MET A 99 2.56 -0.30 0.25
C MET A 99 2.06 -1.46 1.09
N HIS A 100 2.96 -2.12 1.81
CA HIS A 100 2.61 -3.20 2.72
C HIS A 100 2.85 -2.78 4.17
N VAL A 101 1.93 -3.14 5.06
CA VAL A 101 2.06 -2.88 6.50
C VAL A 101 2.02 -4.20 7.24
N HIS A 102 3.05 -4.45 8.04
CA HIS A 102 3.17 -5.62 8.90
C HIS A 102 2.87 -5.25 10.34
N VAL A 103 1.97 -5.99 10.99
CA VAL A 103 1.71 -5.88 12.43
C VAL A 103 2.10 -7.19 13.11
N GLY A 104 3.01 -7.12 14.09
CA GLY A 104 3.48 -8.27 14.86
C GLY A 104 2.41 -8.87 15.75
N ILE A 105 2.13 -10.14 15.56
CA ILE A 105 1.16 -10.93 16.34
C ILE A 105 1.74 -12.35 16.43
N ASP A 106 2.20 -12.74 17.61
CA ASP A 106 2.90 -14.01 17.78
C ASP A 106 1.97 -15.23 17.61
N ASP A 107 0.76 -15.12 18.15
CA ASP A 107 -0.24 -16.19 18.13
C ASP A 107 -0.82 -16.42 16.70
N ASP A 108 -0.66 -17.63 16.21
CA ASP A 108 -1.06 -18.04 14.85
C ASP A 108 -2.59 -18.03 14.64
N ASP A 109 -3.35 -18.55 15.61
CA ASP A 109 -4.81 -18.61 15.52
C ASP A 109 -5.42 -17.20 15.59
N LEU A 110 -4.86 -16.35 16.45
CA LEU A 110 -5.20 -14.94 16.52
C LEU A 110 -4.88 -14.22 15.20
N ARG A 111 -3.75 -14.52 14.53
CA ARG A 111 -3.45 -13.95 13.21
C ARG A 111 -4.52 -14.31 12.17
N VAL A 112 -5.02 -15.55 12.17
CA VAL A 112 -6.08 -15.98 11.26
C VAL A 112 -7.42 -15.32 11.61
N ASP A 113 -7.78 -15.26 12.88
CA ASP A 113 -8.99 -14.58 13.35
C ASP A 113 -9.00 -13.09 12.97
N LEU A 114 -7.89 -12.39 13.23
CA LEU A 114 -7.73 -10.99 12.89
C LEU A 114 -7.66 -10.78 11.38
N MET A 115 -7.06 -11.69 10.60
CA MET A 115 -7.11 -11.65 9.13
C MET A 115 -8.56 -11.64 8.62
N ASN A 116 -9.38 -12.57 9.10
CA ASN A 116 -10.78 -12.68 8.67
C ASN A 116 -11.57 -11.38 8.92
N GLN A 117 -11.32 -10.75 10.07
CA GLN A 117 -11.96 -9.48 10.46
C GLN A 117 -11.39 -8.29 9.67
N MET A 118 -10.07 -8.26 9.45
CA MET A 118 -9.39 -7.18 8.72
C MET A 118 -9.83 -7.07 7.26
N SER A 119 -10.31 -8.15 6.65
CA SER A 119 -10.87 -8.13 5.28
C SER A 119 -11.98 -7.08 5.11
N TYR A 120 -12.76 -6.76 6.15
CA TYR A 120 -13.77 -5.70 6.09
C TYR A 120 -13.18 -4.30 5.80
N PHE A 121 -11.99 -4.01 6.34
CA PHE A 121 -11.35 -2.69 6.24
C PHE A 121 -10.52 -2.53 4.96
N VAL A 122 -10.28 -3.61 4.21
CA VAL A 122 -9.48 -3.61 2.97
C VAL A 122 -9.93 -2.52 1.98
N PRO A 123 -11.23 -2.35 1.65
CA PRO A 123 -11.67 -1.27 0.76
C PRO A 123 -11.43 0.14 1.28
N HIS A 124 -11.52 0.35 2.60
CA HIS A 124 -11.31 1.66 3.23
C HIS A 124 -9.85 2.10 3.13
N LEU A 125 -8.93 1.18 3.40
CA LEU A 125 -7.49 1.40 3.24
C LEU A 125 -7.12 1.67 1.78
N LEU A 126 -7.71 0.91 0.86
CA LEU A 126 -7.48 1.10 -0.57
C LEU A 126 -7.94 2.48 -1.03
N ALA A 127 -9.18 2.87 -0.69
CA ALA A 127 -9.79 4.14 -1.10
C ALA A 127 -8.92 5.35 -0.71
N LEU A 128 -8.26 5.31 0.44
CA LEU A 128 -7.37 6.39 0.92
C LEU A 128 -5.95 6.35 0.31
N SER A 129 -5.53 5.22 -0.24
CA SER A 129 -4.15 5.00 -0.72
C SER A 129 -3.94 5.22 -2.22
N CYS A 130 -5.02 5.33 -3.00
CA CYS A 130 -4.98 5.34 -4.47
C CYS A 130 -3.91 6.27 -5.06
N SER A 131 -3.07 5.72 -5.95
CA SER A 131 -1.94 6.43 -6.58
C SER A 131 -1.64 5.96 -8.01
N SER A 132 -2.52 5.19 -8.64
CA SER A 132 -2.29 4.63 -9.98
C SER A 132 -3.43 4.92 -10.98
N PRO A 133 -3.73 6.20 -11.31
CA PRO A 133 -4.78 6.52 -12.26
C PRO A 133 -4.38 6.37 -13.73
N PHE A 134 -3.07 6.42 -14.02
CA PHE A 134 -2.51 6.32 -15.37
C PHE A 134 -1.80 4.99 -15.61
N TRP A 135 -1.86 4.52 -16.85
CA TRP A 135 -1.11 3.36 -17.32
C TRP A 135 -0.75 3.52 -18.80
N GLU A 136 0.54 3.34 -19.13
CA GLU A 136 1.05 3.39 -20.52
C GLU A 136 0.65 4.66 -21.30
N GLY A 137 0.49 5.79 -20.60
CA GLY A 137 0.19 7.10 -21.18
C GLY A 137 -1.29 7.46 -21.19
N GLU A 138 -2.14 6.54 -20.74
CA GLU A 138 -3.59 6.71 -20.76
C GLU A 138 -4.15 6.90 -19.35
N LEU A 139 -5.16 7.77 -19.25
CA LEU A 139 -6.00 7.87 -18.06
C LEU A 139 -6.95 6.67 -18.04
N THR A 140 -6.76 5.76 -17.10
CA THR A 140 -7.42 4.45 -17.11
C THR A 140 -8.90 4.51 -16.72
N GLY A 141 -9.33 5.61 -16.11
CA GLY A 141 -10.63 5.74 -15.46
C GLY A 141 -10.72 5.04 -14.10
N LEU A 142 -9.65 4.38 -13.63
CA LEU A 142 -9.55 3.87 -12.25
C LEU A 142 -8.69 4.83 -11.42
N MET A 143 -8.90 4.84 -10.10
CA MET A 143 -8.04 5.55 -9.15
C MET A 143 -6.88 4.67 -8.66
N SER A 144 -7.09 3.36 -8.67
CA SER A 144 -6.08 2.33 -8.38
C SER A 144 -6.05 1.27 -9.48
N PHE A 145 -5.30 1.52 -10.57
CA PHE A 145 -5.11 0.56 -11.66
C PHE A 145 -4.18 -0.62 -11.28
N ARG A 146 -3.30 -0.45 -10.28
CA ARG A 146 -2.40 -1.51 -9.78
C ARG A 146 -3.12 -2.83 -9.56
N LEU A 147 -4.25 -2.79 -8.86
CA LEU A 147 -4.98 -4.01 -8.49
C LEU A 147 -5.64 -4.68 -9.69
N THR A 148 -5.98 -3.94 -10.76
CA THR A 148 -6.46 -4.54 -12.01
C THR A 148 -5.38 -5.38 -12.67
N LEU A 149 -4.14 -4.88 -12.70
CA LEU A 149 -2.99 -5.64 -13.20
C LEU A 149 -2.68 -6.83 -12.30
N PHE A 150 -2.67 -6.60 -10.99
CA PHE A 150 -2.32 -7.64 -10.02
C PHE A 150 -3.38 -8.76 -9.98
N SER A 151 -4.67 -8.43 -10.08
CA SER A 151 -5.78 -9.40 -10.13
C SER A 151 -5.80 -10.30 -11.37
N SER A 152 -4.93 -10.06 -12.36
CA SER A 152 -4.72 -11.00 -13.47
C SER A 152 -3.91 -12.25 -13.07
N LEU A 153 -3.26 -12.23 -11.90
CA LEU A 153 -2.54 -13.38 -11.35
C LEU A 153 -3.47 -14.29 -10.54
N PRO A 154 -3.25 -15.63 -10.57
CA PRO A 154 -3.98 -16.54 -9.70
C PRO A 154 -3.68 -16.25 -8.24
N ARG A 155 -4.57 -16.65 -7.31
CA ARG A 155 -4.34 -16.54 -5.84
C ARG A 155 -4.17 -15.09 -5.35
N THR A 156 -4.83 -14.15 -6.01
CA THR A 156 -4.89 -12.73 -5.62
C THR A 156 -6.27 -12.33 -5.10
N GLY A 157 -6.35 -11.19 -4.43
CA GLY A 157 -7.61 -10.63 -3.91
C GLY A 157 -7.84 -10.96 -2.44
N LEU A 158 -9.10 -11.00 -2.01
CA LEU A 158 -9.45 -11.26 -0.61
C LEU A 158 -9.05 -12.69 -0.21
N PRO A 159 -8.54 -12.91 1.02
CA PRO A 159 -8.31 -14.26 1.51
C PRO A 159 -9.65 -14.98 1.69
N GLU A 160 -9.61 -16.30 1.57
CA GLU A 160 -10.69 -17.15 2.06
C GLU A 160 -10.79 -17.03 3.59
N ARG A 161 -11.93 -17.43 4.13
CA ARG A 161 -12.13 -17.47 5.57
C ARG A 161 -11.70 -18.81 6.12
N PHE A 162 -10.98 -18.76 7.24
CA PHE A 162 -10.53 -19.96 7.93
C PHE A 162 -10.90 -19.86 9.41
N ALA A 163 -11.46 -20.92 9.99
CA ALA A 163 -11.87 -20.98 11.39
C ALA A 163 -10.67 -21.09 12.35
N SER A 164 -9.50 -21.50 11.86
CA SER A 164 -8.28 -21.66 12.65
C SER A 164 -7.04 -21.63 11.77
N TYR A 165 -5.87 -21.44 12.38
CA TYR A 165 -4.60 -21.62 11.72
C TYR A 165 -4.41 -23.05 11.20
N GLY A 166 -4.86 -24.06 11.95
CA GLY A 166 -4.83 -25.45 11.49
C GLY A 166 -5.60 -25.67 10.19
N GLU A 167 -6.76 -25.02 10.02
CA GLU A 167 -7.51 -25.08 8.77
C GLU A 167 -6.80 -24.39 7.62
N LEU A 168 -6.27 -23.18 7.84
CA LEU A 168 -5.45 -22.47 6.86
C LEU A 168 -4.29 -23.35 6.39
N ARG A 169 -3.55 -23.95 7.33
CA ARG A 169 -2.42 -24.84 7.03
C ARG A 169 -2.83 -26.06 6.23
N ARG A 170 -3.94 -26.73 6.56
CA ARG A 170 -4.41 -27.89 5.77
C ARG A 170 -4.60 -27.56 4.29
N HIS A 171 -5.18 -26.39 3.98
CA HIS A 171 -5.41 -25.95 2.60
C HIS A 171 -4.11 -25.56 1.90
N LEU A 172 -3.28 -24.73 2.55
CA LEU A 172 -2.02 -24.28 1.96
C LEU A 172 -1.02 -25.43 1.77
N ASP A 173 -0.95 -26.36 2.72
CA ASP A 173 -0.07 -27.53 2.63
C ASP A 173 -0.53 -28.52 1.56
N MET A 174 -1.82 -28.53 1.21
CA MET A 174 -2.28 -29.29 0.04
C MET A 174 -1.67 -28.72 -1.24
N LEU A 175 -1.68 -27.40 -1.42
CA LEU A 175 -1.10 -26.74 -2.60
C LEU A 175 0.42 -26.95 -2.68
N ILE A 176 1.11 -26.96 -1.53
CA ILE A 176 2.55 -27.20 -1.46
C ILE A 176 2.87 -28.67 -1.79
N ARG A 177 2.19 -29.63 -1.13
CA ARG A 177 2.45 -31.06 -1.35
C ARG A 177 2.15 -31.53 -2.77
N THR A 178 1.20 -30.90 -3.45
CA THR A 178 0.90 -31.21 -4.87
C THR A 178 1.80 -30.48 -5.86
N GLY A 179 2.74 -29.65 -5.38
CA GLY A 179 3.68 -28.90 -6.22
C GLY A 179 3.05 -27.72 -6.96
N LEU A 180 1.83 -27.30 -6.61
CA LEU A 180 1.15 -26.15 -7.22
C LEU A 180 1.78 -24.82 -6.79
N ILE A 181 2.37 -24.75 -5.60
CA ILE A 181 3.15 -23.62 -5.10
C ILE A 181 4.37 -24.11 -4.33
N GLU A 182 5.49 -23.38 -4.42
CA GLU A 182 6.72 -23.70 -3.68
C GLU A 182 6.57 -23.45 -2.17
N ASN A 183 5.87 -22.37 -1.82
CA ASN A 183 5.62 -21.96 -0.44
C ASN A 183 4.42 -21.00 -0.38
N THR A 184 3.97 -20.72 0.83
CA THR A 184 2.83 -19.83 1.12
C THR A 184 3.06 -18.37 0.72
N GLY A 185 4.30 -17.95 0.40
CA GLY A 185 4.60 -16.64 -0.16
C GLY A 185 3.97 -16.38 -1.53
N LYS A 186 3.56 -17.44 -2.25
CA LYS A 186 2.82 -17.38 -3.54
C LYS A 186 1.32 -17.11 -3.38
N MET A 187 0.84 -16.92 -2.14
CA MET A 187 -0.53 -16.48 -1.85
C MET A 187 -0.56 -14.95 -1.80
N TRP A 188 -1.04 -14.32 -2.86
CA TRP A 188 -0.98 -12.87 -3.04
C TRP A 188 -2.27 -12.18 -2.59
N TRP A 189 -2.76 -12.55 -1.41
CA TRP A 189 -3.96 -11.97 -0.84
C TRP A 189 -3.76 -10.51 -0.38
N ASP A 190 -4.85 -9.76 -0.38
CA ASP A 190 -4.93 -8.35 0.06
C ASP A 190 -4.56 -8.18 1.54
N VAL A 191 -4.80 -9.22 2.35
CA VAL A 191 -4.34 -9.37 3.72
C VAL A 191 -3.99 -10.85 3.98
N ARG A 192 -2.87 -11.12 4.66
CA ARG A 192 -2.44 -12.50 4.96
C ARG A 192 -1.53 -12.61 6.19
N PRO A 193 -1.51 -13.73 6.91
CA PRO A 193 -0.38 -14.11 7.74
C PRO A 193 0.89 -14.18 6.88
N ASN A 194 1.94 -13.49 7.31
CA ASN A 194 3.20 -13.56 6.61
C ASN A 194 3.84 -14.94 6.83
N PRO A 195 4.43 -15.56 5.79
CA PRO A 195 4.96 -16.91 5.87
C PRO A 195 6.31 -17.03 6.60
N ARG A 196 7.02 -15.91 6.75
CA ARG A 196 8.38 -15.86 7.32
C ARG A 196 8.41 -15.16 8.67
N TYR A 197 7.58 -14.14 8.85
CA TYR A 197 7.54 -13.31 10.05
C TYR A 197 6.22 -13.50 10.79
N PRO A 198 6.20 -13.43 12.13
CA PRO A 198 4.99 -13.56 12.94
C PRO A 198 4.13 -12.29 12.83
N THR A 199 3.67 -11.96 11.63
CA THR A 199 2.96 -10.72 11.33
C THR A 199 1.70 -10.98 10.52
N LEU A 200 0.68 -10.15 10.73
CA LEU A 200 -0.40 -9.96 9.77
C LEU A 200 0.03 -8.87 8.79
N GLU A 201 0.03 -9.19 7.50
CA GLU A 201 0.55 -8.34 6.42
C GLU A 201 -0.62 -7.81 5.58
N MET A 202 -0.82 -6.49 5.61
CA MET A 202 -1.78 -5.77 4.78
C MET A 202 -1.11 -5.35 3.47
N ARG A 203 -1.69 -5.73 2.31
CA ARG A 203 -1.05 -5.62 0.98
C ARG A 203 -1.90 -4.93 -0.09
N VAL A 204 -3.14 -4.59 0.26
CA VAL A 204 -4.09 -3.96 -0.69
C VAL A 204 -3.64 -2.57 -1.14
N MET A 205 -2.95 -1.83 -0.28
CA MET A 205 -2.74 -0.39 -0.48
C MET A 205 -1.82 -0.08 -1.65
N ASP A 206 -2.18 0.99 -2.34
CA ASP A 206 -1.36 1.63 -3.33
C ASP A 206 -0.13 2.30 -2.66
N CYS A 207 0.97 2.44 -3.42
CA CYS A 207 2.16 3.11 -2.93
C CYS A 207 1.86 4.60 -2.72
N CYS A 208 1.91 5.06 -1.47
CA CYS A 208 1.64 6.45 -1.12
C CYS A 208 2.80 7.38 -1.54
N THR A 209 2.47 8.41 -2.32
CA THR A 209 3.45 9.40 -2.77
C THR A 209 3.96 10.25 -1.62
N GLY A 210 3.07 10.80 -0.79
CA GLY A 210 3.44 11.54 0.41
C GLY A 210 3.80 10.60 1.56
N ILE A 211 4.85 10.92 2.31
CA ILE A 211 5.27 10.11 3.45
C ILE A 211 4.24 10.14 4.59
N ASP A 212 3.64 11.30 4.86
CA ASP A 212 2.67 11.44 5.95
C ASP A 212 1.39 10.63 5.66
N ASP A 213 0.98 10.50 4.40
CA ASP A 213 -0.15 9.64 4.00
C ASP A 213 0.18 8.16 4.27
N ALA A 214 1.40 7.72 3.92
CA ALA A 214 1.86 6.36 4.17
C ALA A 214 1.87 6.03 5.67
N VAL A 215 2.42 6.94 6.48
CA VAL A 215 2.48 6.75 7.94
C VAL A 215 1.08 6.76 8.56
N SER A 216 0.17 7.58 8.05
CA SER A 216 -1.24 7.64 8.52
C SER A 216 -1.99 6.35 8.25
N LEU A 217 -1.78 5.74 7.09
CA LEU A 217 -2.36 4.43 6.78
C LEU A 217 -1.74 3.31 7.61
N ALA A 218 -0.42 3.36 7.88
CA ALA A 218 0.21 2.41 8.79
C ALA A 218 -0.33 2.54 10.22
N ALA A 219 -0.54 3.78 10.70
CA ALA A 219 -1.18 4.08 11.99
C ALA A 219 -2.60 3.50 12.05
N LEU A 220 -3.40 3.71 11.01
CA LEU A 220 -4.75 3.15 10.93
C LEU A 220 -4.75 1.62 10.99
N VAL A 221 -3.85 0.95 10.24
CA VAL A 221 -3.73 -0.52 10.26
C VAL A 221 -3.39 -1.02 11.67
N VAL A 222 -2.38 -0.45 12.35
CA VAL A 222 -2.02 -0.92 13.70
C VAL A 222 -3.12 -0.64 14.72
N CYS A 223 -3.82 0.51 14.63
CA CYS A 223 -4.95 0.81 15.51
C CYS A 223 -6.13 -0.14 15.27
N LEU A 224 -6.44 -0.47 14.03
CA LEU A 224 -7.50 -1.45 13.71
C LEU A 224 -7.16 -2.83 14.24
N VAL A 225 -5.93 -3.31 14.00
CA VAL A 225 -5.49 -4.61 14.52
C VAL A 225 -5.54 -4.63 16.06
N ARG A 226 -5.07 -3.58 16.72
CA ARG A 226 -5.14 -3.44 18.19
C ARG A 226 -6.58 -3.45 18.70
N ARG A 227 -7.48 -2.71 18.05
CA ARG A 227 -8.90 -2.68 18.38
C ARG A 227 -9.54 -4.06 18.27
N LEU A 228 -9.32 -4.75 17.15
CA LEU A 228 -9.83 -6.10 16.92
C LEU A 228 -9.28 -7.10 17.95
N TYR A 229 -8.00 -6.97 18.31
CA TYR A 229 -7.41 -7.73 19.41
C TYR A 229 -8.14 -7.48 20.75
N HIS A 230 -8.44 -6.21 21.08
CA HIS A 230 -9.19 -5.89 22.29
C HIS A 230 -10.62 -6.44 22.30
N LEU A 231 -11.32 -6.39 21.15
CA LEU A 231 -12.62 -7.06 21.00
C LEU A 231 -12.47 -8.56 21.28
N ARG A 232 -11.49 -9.21 20.67
CA ARG A 232 -11.23 -10.65 20.86
C ARG A 232 -10.93 -11.01 22.32
N ARG A 233 -10.18 -10.17 23.03
CA ARG A 233 -9.89 -10.30 24.47
C ARG A 233 -11.14 -10.14 25.35
N ALA A 234 -12.12 -9.37 24.88
CA ALA A 234 -13.43 -9.21 25.52
C ALA A 234 -14.47 -10.26 25.05
N ASN A 235 -14.04 -11.32 24.36
CA ASN A 235 -14.91 -12.34 23.74
C ASN A 235 -15.94 -11.75 22.74
N GLN A 236 -15.56 -10.67 22.07
CA GLN A 236 -16.30 -10.05 20.97
C GLN A 236 -15.52 -10.20 19.66
N SER A 237 -16.19 -10.02 18.53
CA SER A 237 -15.54 -9.98 17.21
C SER A 237 -16.21 -8.94 16.33
N TRP A 238 -15.45 -8.43 15.36
CA TRP A 238 -16.03 -7.67 14.28
C TRP A 238 -16.86 -8.58 13.37
N ARG A 239 -17.97 -8.06 12.87
CA ARG A 239 -18.87 -8.85 12.03
C ARG A 239 -18.19 -9.26 10.73
N LEU A 240 -18.29 -10.53 10.38
CA LEU A 240 -17.72 -11.08 9.15
C LEU A 240 -18.71 -10.98 7.99
N TYR A 241 -18.32 -10.35 6.88
CA TYR A 241 -19.17 -10.17 5.68
C TYR A 241 -18.70 -10.96 4.46
N PRO A 242 -19.60 -11.62 3.71
CA PRO A 242 -19.22 -12.45 2.56
C PRO A 242 -18.28 -11.71 1.61
N ASN A 243 -17.29 -12.43 1.05
CA ASN A 243 -16.28 -11.82 0.18
C ASN A 243 -16.90 -11.12 -1.03
N VAL A 244 -18.06 -11.56 -1.53
CA VAL A 244 -18.79 -10.87 -2.61
C VAL A 244 -19.12 -9.41 -2.28
N LEU A 245 -19.52 -9.11 -1.03
CA LEU A 245 -19.87 -7.75 -0.62
C LEU A 245 -18.64 -6.89 -0.39
N ILE A 246 -17.58 -7.48 0.20
CA ILE A 246 -16.31 -6.79 0.39
C ILE A 246 -15.65 -6.51 -0.97
N ALA A 247 -15.75 -7.44 -1.91
CA ALA A 247 -15.23 -7.29 -3.26
C ALA A 247 -15.91 -6.17 -4.04
N GLU A 248 -17.22 -5.95 -3.83
CA GLU A 248 -17.93 -4.80 -4.42
C GLU A 248 -17.36 -3.48 -3.90
N ASN A 249 -17.21 -3.33 -2.58
CA ASN A 249 -16.56 -2.14 -2.01
C ASN A 249 -15.11 -2.00 -2.47
N ARG A 250 -14.36 -3.10 -2.61
CA ARG A 250 -13.00 -3.10 -3.16
C ARG A 250 -12.98 -2.56 -4.58
N TRP A 251 -13.90 -2.99 -5.44
CA TRP A 251 -14.03 -2.47 -6.80
C TRP A 251 -14.38 -0.97 -6.80
N ARG A 252 -15.34 -0.55 -5.97
CA ARG A 252 -15.70 0.87 -5.84
C ARG A 252 -14.52 1.72 -5.39
N ALA A 253 -13.74 1.25 -4.42
CA ALA A 253 -12.49 1.91 -4.00
C ALA A 253 -11.46 1.97 -5.14
N MET A 254 -11.30 0.91 -5.94
CA MET A 254 -10.40 0.93 -7.11
C MET A 254 -10.84 1.94 -8.16
N ARG A 255 -12.14 2.04 -8.43
CA ARG A 255 -12.71 2.85 -9.51
C ARG A 255 -12.86 4.33 -9.13
N TYR A 256 -13.27 4.60 -7.90
CA TYR A 256 -13.71 5.94 -7.46
C TYR A 256 -12.93 6.47 -6.26
N SER A 257 -11.95 5.73 -5.72
CA SER A 257 -11.29 6.10 -4.46
C SER A 257 -12.35 6.31 -3.37
N PHE A 258 -12.51 7.54 -2.87
CA PHE A 258 -13.55 7.92 -1.91
C PHE A 258 -14.56 8.94 -2.46
N ASP A 259 -14.53 9.24 -3.76
CA ASP A 259 -15.41 10.24 -4.39
C ASP A 259 -16.87 9.78 -4.42
N GLU A 260 -17.07 8.48 -4.61
CA GLU A 260 -18.39 7.84 -4.60
C GLU A 260 -18.67 7.15 -3.27
N GLN A 261 -19.95 6.90 -3.02
CA GLN A 261 -20.40 6.21 -1.81
C GLN A 261 -19.82 4.78 -1.72
N LEU A 262 -19.63 4.25 -0.51
CA LEU A 262 -19.37 2.83 -0.28
C LEU A 262 -20.58 2.19 0.41
N LEU A 263 -20.75 0.88 0.24
CA LEU A 263 -21.78 0.12 0.92
C LEU A 263 -21.42 -0.04 2.40
N ASP A 264 -22.19 0.58 3.29
CA ASP A 264 -22.17 0.23 4.70
C ASP A 264 -22.81 -1.17 4.85
N LEU A 265 -21.98 -2.16 5.16
CA LEU A 265 -22.43 -3.55 5.26
C LEU A 265 -23.30 -3.82 6.49
N ALA A 266 -23.27 -2.97 7.51
CA ALA A 266 -24.13 -3.09 8.68
C ALA A 266 -25.52 -2.53 8.39
N ARG A 267 -25.60 -1.36 7.72
CA ARG A 267 -26.86 -0.71 7.36
C ARG A 267 -27.50 -1.29 6.09
N GLY A 268 -26.69 -1.84 5.19
CA GLY A 268 -27.14 -2.35 3.89
C GLY A 268 -27.46 -1.24 2.88
N GLU A 269 -26.82 -0.07 3.01
CA GLU A 269 -27.06 1.09 2.15
C GLU A 269 -25.75 1.75 1.71
N LEU A 270 -25.79 2.48 0.58
CA LEU A 270 -24.66 3.28 0.13
C LEU A 270 -24.59 4.57 0.95
N VAL A 271 -23.43 4.84 1.54
CA VAL A 271 -23.17 6.03 2.34
C VAL A 271 -21.92 6.78 1.86
N PRO A 272 -21.85 8.11 2.07
CA PRO A 272 -20.63 8.86 1.79
C PRO A 272 -19.42 8.28 2.54
N PHE A 273 -18.28 8.19 1.86
CA PHE A 273 -17.06 7.65 2.47
C PHE A 273 -16.60 8.45 3.70
N SER A 274 -16.83 9.77 3.70
CA SER A 274 -16.51 10.65 4.82
C SER A 274 -17.21 10.22 6.12
N LEU A 275 -18.47 9.77 6.02
CA LEU A 275 -19.21 9.27 7.18
C LEU A 275 -18.57 8.00 7.74
N LEU A 276 -18.24 7.04 6.87
CA LEU A 276 -17.54 5.81 7.28
C LEU A 276 -16.19 6.12 7.91
N MET A 277 -15.48 7.12 7.38
CA MET A 277 -14.18 7.52 7.93
C MET A 277 -14.30 8.23 9.28
N ASP A 278 -15.32 9.05 9.48
CA ASP A 278 -15.62 9.67 10.78
C ASP A 278 -15.90 8.62 11.85
N GLU A 279 -16.73 7.62 11.51
CA GLU A 279 -17.03 6.49 12.38
C GLU A 279 -15.77 5.65 12.68
N LEU A 280 -14.94 5.41 11.65
CA LEU A 280 -13.70 4.66 11.81
C LEU A 280 -12.69 5.40 12.71
N ILE A 281 -12.49 6.71 12.49
CA ILE A 281 -11.63 7.56 13.32
C ILE A 281 -12.11 7.55 14.77
N ALA A 282 -13.42 7.72 14.99
CA ALA A 282 -14.00 7.64 16.33
C ALA A 282 -13.79 6.26 16.97
N ALA A 283 -13.95 5.19 16.20
CA ALA A 283 -13.78 3.82 16.66
C ALA A 283 -12.35 3.50 17.10
N VAL A 284 -11.33 4.05 16.43
CA VAL A 284 -9.91 3.78 16.74
C VAL A 284 -9.27 4.83 17.66
N ARG A 285 -10.04 5.82 18.12
CA ARG A 285 -9.51 6.96 18.89
C ARG A 285 -8.70 6.53 20.12
N THR A 286 -9.28 5.69 20.97
CA THR A 286 -8.62 5.23 22.20
C THR A 286 -7.33 4.46 21.89
N ASP A 287 -7.34 3.61 20.86
CA ASP A 287 -6.17 2.86 20.43
C ASP A 287 -5.06 3.79 19.92
N ALA A 288 -5.43 4.82 19.16
CA ALA A 288 -4.50 5.80 18.62
C ALA A 288 -3.88 6.70 19.69
N GLU A 289 -4.65 7.12 20.69
CA GLU A 289 -4.15 7.87 21.85
C GLU A 289 -3.15 7.04 22.66
N GLN A 290 -3.45 5.76 22.90
CA GLN A 290 -2.55 4.84 23.62
C GLN A 290 -1.27 4.51 22.84
N LEU A 291 -1.36 4.43 21.51
CA LEU A 291 -0.21 4.20 20.63
C LEU A 291 0.57 5.50 20.30
N GLY A 292 0.09 6.65 20.77
CA GLY A 292 0.71 7.95 20.52
C GLY A 292 0.67 8.39 19.06
N CYS A 293 -0.30 7.91 18.27
CA CYS A 293 -0.42 8.17 16.82
C CYS A 293 -1.73 8.87 16.43
N TRP A 294 -2.36 9.58 17.37
CA TRP A 294 -3.60 10.32 17.11
C TRP A 294 -3.45 11.34 15.97
N ARG A 295 -2.30 12.02 15.90
CA ARG A 295 -2.02 12.99 14.83
C ARG A 295 -2.07 12.35 13.44
N GLU A 296 -1.55 11.15 13.31
CA GLU A 296 -1.55 10.36 12.07
C GLU A 296 -2.97 9.89 11.71
N ILE A 297 -3.81 9.56 12.71
CA ILE A 297 -5.23 9.28 12.48
C ILE A 297 -5.98 10.53 12.04
N GLU A 298 -5.71 11.70 12.62
CA GLU A 298 -6.32 12.97 12.18
C GLU A 298 -5.92 13.34 10.75
N HIS A 299 -4.70 13.00 10.33
CA HIS A 299 -4.23 13.25 8.96
C HIS A 299 -5.04 12.52 7.88
N LEU A 300 -5.81 11.47 8.24
CA LEU A 300 -6.78 10.86 7.32
C LEU A 300 -7.81 11.88 6.80
N ARG A 301 -8.19 12.87 7.62
CA ARG A 301 -9.06 13.98 7.20
C ARG A 301 -8.39 14.88 6.18
N THR A 302 -7.07 15.09 6.31
CA THR A 302 -6.26 15.82 5.34
C THR A 302 -6.27 15.11 3.99
N ILE A 303 -6.17 13.77 3.98
CA ILE A 303 -6.25 12.97 2.74
C ILE A 303 -7.62 13.20 2.06
N LEU A 304 -8.71 13.15 2.81
CA LEU A 304 -10.06 13.40 2.27
C LEU A 304 -10.23 14.82 1.72
N ALA A 305 -9.76 15.83 2.44
CA ALA A 305 -9.90 17.22 2.03
C ALA A 305 -9.05 17.57 0.80
N ARG A 306 -7.84 17.02 0.70
CA ARG A 306 -6.88 17.32 -0.36
C ARG A 306 -7.05 16.41 -1.60
N GLY A 307 -7.54 15.19 -1.39
CA GLY A 307 -7.42 14.10 -2.37
C GLY A 307 -6.21 13.19 -2.10
N THR A 308 -6.35 11.92 -2.51
CA THR A 308 -5.23 10.97 -2.62
C THR A 308 -4.21 11.38 -3.69
N SER A 309 -3.11 10.64 -3.83
CA SER A 309 -2.16 10.84 -4.93
C SER A 309 -2.83 10.76 -6.29
N ALA A 310 -3.76 9.82 -6.51
CA ALA A 310 -4.47 9.69 -7.78
C ALA A 310 -5.22 10.97 -8.16
N HIS A 311 -5.98 11.58 -7.23
CA HIS A 311 -6.68 12.84 -7.48
C HIS A 311 -5.71 13.96 -7.87
N ARG A 312 -4.56 14.05 -7.20
CA ARG A 312 -3.56 15.09 -7.45
C ARG A 312 -2.83 14.89 -8.77
N GLN A 313 -2.57 13.64 -9.17
CA GLN A 313 -2.04 13.31 -10.48
C GLN A 313 -3.01 13.69 -11.60
N ILE A 314 -4.29 13.32 -11.47
CA ILE A 314 -5.34 13.67 -12.45
C ILE A 314 -5.47 15.18 -12.58
N ARG A 315 -5.57 15.90 -11.44
CA ARG A 315 -5.64 17.36 -11.43
C ARG A 315 -4.43 18.01 -12.12
N THR A 316 -3.21 17.55 -11.80
CA THR A 316 -1.99 18.06 -12.43
C THR A 316 -2.01 17.87 -13.94
N TYR A 317 -2.47 16.70 -14.41
CA TYR A 317 -2.62 16.41 -15.83
C TYR A 317 -3.66 17.33 -16.50
N GLU A 318 -4.85 17.45 -15.91
CA GLU A 318 -5.95 18.26 -16.44
C GLU A 318 -5.59 19.75 -16.50
N GLU A 319 -4.96 20.29 -15.46
CA GLU A 319 -4.48 21.67 -15.41
C GLU A 319 -3.43 21.94 -16.51
N ALA A 320 -2.48 21.03 -16.71
CA ALA A 320 -1.49 21.15 -17.78
C ALA A 320 -2.14 21.10 -19.17
N ARG A 321 -3.10 20.19 -19.37
CA ARG A 321 -3.87 20.09 -20.64
C ARG A 321 -4.69 21.36 -20.90
N ALA A 322 -5.34 21.91 -19.88
CA ALA A 322 -6.11 23.15 -19.97
C ALA A 322 -5.21 24.36 -20.28
N ALA A 323 -3.96 24.34 -19.82
CA ALA A 323 -2.94 25.34 -20.15
C ALA A 323 -2.32 25.16 -21.56
N GLY A 324 -2.79 24.19 -22.36
CA GLY A 324 -2.35 23.97 -23.74
C GLY A 324 -1.20 22.97 -23.90
N ALA A 325 -0.76 22.29 -22.84
CA ALA A 325 0.27 21.27 -22.95
C ALA A 325 -0.22 20.08 -23.79
N SER A 326 0.68 19.48 -24.58
CA SER A 326 0.44 18.18 -25.22
C SER A 326 0.22 17.08 -24.18
N GLN A 327 -0.32 15.92 -24.60
CA GLN A 327 -0.51 14.76 -23.70
C GLN A 327 0.82 14.35 -23.04
N ARG A 328 1.91 14.34 -23.81
CA ARG A 328 3.24 13.98 -23.31
C ARG A 328 3.75 14.98 -22.27
N GLU A 329 3.60 16.27 -22.49
CA GLU A 329 4.01 17.32 -21.55
C GLU A 329 3.18 17.28 -20.27
N ALA A 330 1.87 17.05 -20.38
CA ALA A 330 1.00 16.90 -19.22
C ALA A 330 1.37 15.66 -18.37
N LEU A 331 1.67 14.53 -19.01
CA LEU A 331 2.16 13.32 -18.33
C LEU A 331 3.54 13.54 -17.69
N GLN A 332 4.42 14.32 -18.33
CA GLN A 332 5.70 14.73 -17.72
C GLN A 332 5.47 15.59 -16.48
N ALA A 333 4.52 16.53 -16.52
CA ALA A 333 4.16 17.35 -15.36
C ALA A 333 3.66 16.50 -14.18
N VAL A 334 2.92 15.42 -14.44
CA VAL A 334 2.53 14.44 -13.42
C VAL A 334 3.75 13.75 -12.81
N VAL A 335 4.71 13.30 -13.62
CA VAL A 335 5.95 12.70 -13.11
C VAL A 335 6.75 13.71 -12.29
N ASP A 336 6.86 14.95 -12.74
CA ASP A 336 7.58 16.00 -12.01
C ASP A 336 6.90 16.30 -10.66
N PHE A 337 5.56 16.29 -10.62
CA PHE A 337 4.80 16.34 -9.36
C PHE A 337 5.14 15.16 -8.45
N LEU A 338 5.13 13.94 -8.96
CA LEU A 338 5.45 12.73 -8.18
C LEU A 338 6.89 12.78 -7.64
N VAL A 339 7.86 13.24 -8.42
CA VAL A 339 9.25 13.42 -7.99
C VAL A 339 9.34 14.41 -6.84
N ARG A 340 8.73 15.60 -6.98
CA ARG A 340 8.73 16.62 -5.92
C ARG A 340 8.07 16.12 -4.64
N GLU A 341 6.91 15.48 -4.76
CA GLU A 341 6.14 15.01 -3.61
C GLU A 341 6.81 13.81 -2.94
N THR A 342 7.47 12.94 -3.70
CA THR A 342 8.26 11.83 -3.13
C THR A 342 9.42 12.37 -2.29
N ALA A 343 10.05 13.46 -2.72
CA ALA A 343 11.16 14.10 -1.99
C ALA A 343 10.70 15.02 -0.83
N SER A 344 9.40 15.24 -0.64
CA SER A 344 8.89 16.17 0.37
C SER A 344 8.81 15.52 1.77
N GLY A 345 9.02 16.32 2.81
CA GLY A 345 8.83 15.88 4.21
C GLY A 345 9.84 14.85 4.74
N LEU A 346 10.98 14.67 4.07
CA LEU A 346 12.00 13.67 4.41
C LEU A 346 12.98 14.13 5.51
N HIS A 347 13.25 15.42 5.60
CA HIS A 347 14.07 15.98 6.67
C HIS A 347 13.16 16.51 7.78
N ALA A 348 13.51 16.22 9.04
CA ALA A 348 12.88 16.89 10.16
C ALA A 348 13.08 18.41 10.00
N LYS A 349 12.02 19.21 10.17
CA LYS A 349 12.19 20.66 10.31
C LYS A 349 13.12 20.87 11.50
N THR A 350 14.35 21.30 11.27
CA THR A 350 15.25 21.72 12.34
C THR A 350 14.50 22.77 13.15
N PRO A 351 14.32 22.62 14.48
CA PRO A 351 13.81 23.71 15.30
C PRO A 351 14.74 24.89 15.05
N GLY A 352 14.18 26.01 14.60
CA GLY A 352 14.94 27.15 14.10
C GLY A 352 16.08 27.50 15.04
N GLY A 353 17.30 27.52 14.49
CA GLY A 353 18.43 28.15 15.16
C GLY A 353 18.03 29.58 15.50
N THR A 354 17.94 29.86 16.78
CA THR A 354 17.87 31.23 17.29
C THR A 354 19.09 31.94 16.76
N GLY A 355 18.90 32.79 15.75
CA GLY A 355 19.89 33.78 15.37
C GLY A 355 20.13 34.67 16.57
N GLN A 356 21.29 34.52 17.20
CA GLN A 356 21.88 35.60 17.98
C GLN A 356 22.73 36.43 17.04
N ARG A 357 22.46 37.74 17.11
CA ARG A 357 23.20 38.82 16.47
C ARG A 357 24.62 38.90 16.98
#